data_AF-A0A7W0PR78-F1
#
_entry.id   AF-A0A7W0PR78-F1
#
_cell.length_a   1.000
_cell.length_b   1.000
_cell.length_c   1.000
_cell.angle_alpha   90.00
_cell.angle_beta   90.00
_cell.angle_gamma   90.00
#
_symmetry.space_group_name_H-M   'P 1'
#
loop_
_entity.id
_entity.type
_entity.pdbx_description
1 polymer ?
#
loop_
_entity_poly.entity_id
_entity_poly.type
_entity_poly.pdbx_seq_one_letter_code
_entity_poly.pdbx_strand_id
1 'polypeptide(L)'
;MKRAAMFTLLLAIMIGAGSTRMALAQADATPSAAPEVAFALPTVEQVPEGMVIISDGDRTLDDVASGFSAPVATIEQFVAWGWQGNVIRAFHIADEGEADPREIDGIYISVHQFGSPAFAAEALDYSVDEHLLDPAVE
;
A
#
# COMPACT_ATOMS: atom_id res chain seq x y z
N MET A 1 18.69 -35.43 21.90
CA MET A 1 18.51 -35.46 20.43
C MET A 1 17.74 -34.21 20.03
N LYS A 2 18.42 -33.21 19.48
CA LYS A 2 17.83 -31.98 18.90
C LYS A 2 18.55 -31.77 17.57
N ARG A 3 17.82 -31.80 16.44
CA ARG A 3 18.36 -31.45 15.12
C ARG A 3 18.03 -29.98 14.87
N ALA A 4 19.05 -29.14 14.89
CA ALA A 4 19.00 -27.80 14.30
C ALA A 4 19.25 -27.95 12.80
N ALA A 5 18.31 -27.50 11.97
CA ALA A 5 18.51 -27.41 10.53
C ALA A 5 19.13 -26.04 10.21
N MET A 6 20.43 -26.07 9.94
CA MET A 6 21.25 -25.01 9.39
C MET A 6 20.98 -24.99 7.88
N PHE A 7 20.29 -23.98 7.37
CA PHE A 7 20.08 -23.84 5.92
C PHE A 7 21.29 -23.12 5.30
N THR A 8 22.13 -23.91 4.64
CA THR A 8 23.26 -23.47 3.84
C THR A 8 22.78 -22.83 2.54
N LEU A 9 23.18 -21.59 2.34
CA LEU A 9 23.14 -20.84 1.08
C LEU A 9 23.94 -21.60 0.00
N LEU A 10 23.30 -21.99 -1.10
CA LEU A 10 24.00 -22.49 -2.29
C LEU A 10 23.71 -21.56 -3.48
N LEU A 11 24.68 -20.69 -3.74
CA LEU A 11 24.79 -19.87 -4.94
C LEU A 11 25.43 -20.73 -6.04
N ALA A 12 24.68 -21.03 -7.12
CA ALA A 12 25.23 -21.69 -8.31
C ALA A 12 25.36 -20.66 -9.44
N ILE A 13 26.58 -20.15 -9.65
CA ILE A 13 26.95 -19.38 -10.84
C ILE A 13 27.45 -20.37 -11.89
N MET A 14 26.67 -20.60 -12.94
CA MET A 14 27.12 -21.30 -14.14
C MET A 14 27.56 -20.24 -15.17
N ILE A 15 28.87 -20.03 -15.31
CA ILE A 15 29.45 -19.23 -16.40
C ILE A 15 29.63 -20.14 -17.62
N GLY A 16 28.64 -20.14 -18.50
CA GLY A 16 28.77 -20.66 -19.86
C GLY A 16 29.25 -19.57 -20.81
N ALA A 17 30.49 -19.69 -21.28
CA ALA A 17 31.07 -18.82 -22.29
C ALA A 17 30.54 -19.15 -23.69
N GLY A 18 30.19 -18.11 -24.48
CA GLY A 18 30.14 -18.21 -25.94
C GLY A 18 28.98 -17.49 -26.61
N SER A 19 29.30 -16.37 -27.27
CA SER A 19 28.55 -15.73 -28.38
C SER A 19 27.09 -15.35 -28.08
N THR A 20 26.77 -14.07 -27.93
CA THR A 20 26.56 -13.16 -29.06
C THR A 20 26.56 -11.73 -28.53
N ARG A 21 27.41 -10.85 -29.05
CA ARG A 21 27.27 -9.40 -28.84
C ARG A 21 26.03 -8.92 -29.60
N MET A 22 24.89 -8.86 -28.93
CA MET A 22 23.84 -7.91 -29.29
C MET A 22 23.93 -6.74 -28.32
N ALA A 23 24.61 -5.68 -28.77
CA ALA A 23 24.40 -4.35 -28.25
C ALA A 23 23.03 -3.89 -28.72
N LEU A 24 22.05 -3.79 -27.84
CA LEU A 24 20.90 -2.89 -28.00
C LEU A 24 20.44 -2.41 -26.62
N ALA A 25 20.45 -1.09 -26.47
CA ALA A 25 19.76 -0.28 -25.47
C ALA A 25 20.15 -0.49 -24.00
N GLN A 26 21.12 0.30 -23.54
CA GLN A 26 20.91 0.98 -22.26
C GLN A 26 19.64 1.83 -22.43
N ALA A 27 18.50 1.30 -21.98
CA ALA A 27 17.38 2.15 -21.69
C ALA A 27 17.84 3.05 -20.54
N ASP A 28 17.96 4.34 -20.82
CA ASP A 28 17.99 5.38 -19.80
C ASP A 28 16.82 5.12 -18.85
N ALA A 29 17.12 4.55 -17.68
CA ALA A 29 16.17 4.46 -16.59
C ALA A 29 15.96 5.90 -16.09
N THR A 30 15.04 6.58 -16.76
CA THR A 30 14.43 7.80 -16.21
C THR A 30 13.89 7.39 -14.84
N PRO A 31 14.19 8.13 -13.75
CA PRO A 31 13.61 7.81 -12.45
C PRO A 31 12.09 7.73 -12.63
N SER A 32 11.53 6.57 -12.27
CA SER A 32 10.08 6.34 -12.29
C SER A 32 9.45 7.53 -11.58
N ALA A 33 8.63 8.30 -12.29
CA ALA A 33 7.81 9.32 -11.66
C ALA A 33 7.08 8.65 -10.49
N ALA A 34 6.94 9.37 -9.37
CA ALA A 34 6.11 8.92 -8.27
C ALA A 34 4.75 8.46 -8.85
N PRO A 35 4.20 7.33 -8.38
CA PRO A 35 2.99 6.79 -8.96
C PRO A 35 1.91 7.88 -8.90
N GLU A 36 1.17 8.07 -10.00
CA GLU A 36 0.22 9.18 -10.19
C GLU A 36 -0.80 9.28 -9.03
N VAL A 37 -1.06 8.15 -8.37
CA VAL A 37 -1.87 8.00 -7.17
C VAL A 37 -1.38 8.82 -5.96
N ALA A 38 -0.09 9.12 -5.85
CA ALA A 38 0.46 9.93 -4.76
C ALA A 38 -0.05 11.38 -4.80
N PHE A 39 -0.43 11.89 -5.98
CA PHE A 39 -1.03 13.22 -6.12
C PHE A 39 -2.48 13.30 -5.57
N ALA A 40 -3.11 12.16 -5.28
CA ALA A 40 -4.42 12.12 -4.64
C ALA A 40 -4.35 12.36 -3.12
N LEU A 41 -3.17 12.27 -2.50
CA LEU A 41 -3.01 12.45 -1.06
C LEU A 41 -2.97 13.94 -0.71
N PRO A 42 -3.75 14.39 0.29
CA PRO A 42 -3.78 15.80 0.68
C PRO A 42 -2.45 16.23 1.28
N THR A 43 -2.14 17.51 1.20
CA THR A 43 -1.03 18.15 1.89
C THR A 43 -1.45 18.69 3.27
N VAL A 44 -0.49 19.15 4.08
CA VAL A 44 -0.77 19.71 5.41
C VAL A 44 -1.69 20.94 5.33
N GLU A 45 -1.61 21.71 4.24
CA GLU A 45 -2.44 22.89 4.01
C GLU A 45 -3.91 22.55 3.68
N GLN A 46 -4.20 21.27 3.40
CA GLN A 46 -5.53 20.78 3.02
C GLN A 46 -6.25 20.05 4.16
N VAL A 47 -5.59 19.88 5.32
CA VAL A 47 -6.16 19.28 6.53
C VAL A 47 -6.40 20.37 7.60
N PRO A 48 -7.19 20.10 8.64
CA PRO A 48 -7.38 21.03 9.76
C PRO A 48 -6.06 21.57 10.34
N GLU A 49 -6.09 22.80 10.83
CA GLU A 49 -4.93 23.46 11.46
C GLU A 49 -4.44 22.65 12.67
N GLY A 50 -3.12 22.62 12.89
CA GLY A 50 -2.49 21.89 13.99
C GLY A 50 -2.17 20.42 13.67
N MET A 51 -2.66 19.88 12.55
CA MET A 51 -2.32 18.52 12.13
C MET A 51 -0.94 18.44 11.47
N VAL A 52 -0.21 17.39 11.81
CA VAL A 52 1.10 17.03 11.24
C VAL A 52 1.04 15.64 10.61
N ILE A 53 1.84 15.42 9.57
CA ILE A 53 1.98 14.08 8.97
C ILE A 53 2.71 13.17 9.95
N ILE A 54 2.08 12.06 10.32
CA ILE A 54 2.66 11.01 11.18
C ILE A 54 3.02 9.73 10.41
N SER A 55 2.50 9.57 9.19
CA SER A 55 2.82 8.45 8.30
C SER A 55 2.63 8.85 6.85
N ASP A 56 3.53 8.40 5.97
CA ASP A 56 3.47 8.62 4.52
C ASP A 56 4.26 7.50 3.83
N GLY A 57 3.72 6.95 2.73
CA GLY A 57 4.42 5.92 1.96
C GLY A 57 3.49 4.90 1.31
N ASP A 58 4.06 3.76 0.92
CA ASP A 58 3.35 2.69 0.22
C ASP A 58 2.96 1.54 1.18
N ARG A 59 1.95 0.75 0.80
CA ARG A 59 1.64 -0.54 1.43
C ARG A 59 1.57 -1.67 0.41
N THR A 60 1.92 -2.87 0.88
CA THR A 60 1.73 -4.09 0.09
C THR A 60 0.27 -4.52 0.08
N LEU A 61 -0.10 -5.37 -0.87
CA LEU A 61 -1.45 -5.95 -0.92
C LEU A 61 -1.76 -6.77 0.35
N ASP A 62 -0.78 -7.49 0.90
CA ASP A 62 -0.93 -8.23 2.16
C ASP A 62 -1.21 -7.29 3.34
N ASP A 63 -0.49 -6.17 3.44
CA ASP A 63 -0.71 -5.17 4.50
C ASP A 63 -2.11 -4.57 4.41
N VAL A 64 -2.56 -4.24 3.20
CA VAL A 64 -3.91 -3.71 2.94
C VAL A 64 -4.98 -4.75 3.32
N ALA A 65 -4.84 -5.97 2.82
CA ALA A 65 -5.82 -7.03 3.04
C ALA A 65 -5.92 -7.45 4.52
N SER A 66 -4.87 -7.24 5.31
CA SER A 66 -4.89 -7.51 6.75
C SER A 66 -5.93 -6.70 7.53
N GLY A 67 -6.40 -5.58 6.98
CA GLY A 67 -7.46 -4.76 7.55
C GLY A 67 -8.89 -5.23 7.24
N PHE A 68 -9.05 -6.28 6.42
CA PHE A 68 -10.35 -6.82 6.04
C PHE A 68 -10.72 -8.05 6.86
N SER A 69 -12.02 -8.37 6.96
CA SER A 69 -12.49 -9.50 7.76
C SER A 69 -12.02 -10.86 7.19
N ALA A 70 -11.86 -10.95 5.88
CA ALA A 70 -11.35 -12.10 5.15
C ALA A 70 -10.13 -11.72 4.28
N PRO A 71 -8.91 -11.64 4.85
CA PRO A 71 -7.73 -11.17 4.14
C PRO A 71 -7.40 -11.99 2.89
N VAL A 72 -7.47 -13.33 2.97
CA VAL A 72 -7.15 -14.21 1.84
C VAL A 72 -8.11 -14.00 0.67
N ALA A 73 -9.42 -13.94 0.95
CA ALA A 73 -10.42 -13.69 -0.08
C ALA A 73 -10.27 -12.29 -0.69
N THR A 74 -9.94 -11.30 0.14
CA THR A 74 -9.68 -9.93 -0.32
C THR A 74 -8.48 -9.86 -1.26
N ILE A 75 -7.38 -10.56 -0.95
CA ILE A 75 -6.22 -10.66 -1.84
C ILE A 75 -6.62 -11.25 -3.19
N GLU A 76 -7.31 -12.40 -3.19
CA GLU A 76 -7.76 -13.05 -4.44
C GLU A 76 -8.63 -12.12 -5.28
N GLN A 77 -9.56 -11.41 -4.63
CA GLN A 77 -10.47 -10.49 -5.29
C GLN A 77 -9.74 -9.26 -5.86
N PHE A 78 -8.84 -8.65 -5.10
CA PHE A 78 -8.07 -7.48 -5.54
C PHE A 78 -7.09 -7.84 -6.66
N VAL A 79 -6.50 -9.05 -6.63
CA VAL A 79 -5.70 -9.57 -7.75
C VAL A 79 -6.58 -9.74 -8.99
N ALA A 80 -7.79 -10.29 -8.87
CA ALA A 80 -8.72 -10.45 -10.00
C ALA A 80 -9.14 -9.10 -10.61
N TRP A 81 -9.20 -8.05 -9.79
CA TRP A 81 -9.46 -6.67 -10.20
C TRP A 81 -8.22 -5.90 -10.67
N GLY A 82 -7.07 -6.55 -10.71
CA GLY A 82 -5.83 -5.98 -11.23
C GLY A 82 -5.23 -4.92 -10.33
N TRP A 83 -5.18 -5.16 -9.01
CA TRP A 83 -4.47 -4.31 -8.05
C TRP A 83 -3.04 -4.00 -8.52
N GLN A 84 -2.61 -2.75 -8.36
CA GLN A 84 -1.32 -2.25 -8.81
C GLN A 84 -0.47 -1.63 -7.70
N GLY A 85 -1.10 -1.20 -6.60
CA GLY A 85 -0.39 -0.52 -5.54
C GLY A 85 -1.32 0.17 -4.55
N ASN A 86 -0.71 0.68 -3.48
CA ASN A 86 -1.37 1.49 -2.47
C ASN A 86 -0.40 2.54 -1.93
N VAL A 87 -0.90 3.77 -1.78
CA VAL A 87 -0.22 4.84 -1.05
C VAL A 87 -1.06 5.28 0.12
N ILE A 88 -0.41 5.68 1.20
CA ILE A 88 -1.04 6.10 2.45
C ILE A 88 -0.49 7.44 2.90
N ARG A 89 -1.35 8.22 3.57
CA ARG A 89 -0.93 9.35 4.39
C ARG A 89 -1.79 9.43 5.63
N ALA A 90 -1.15 9.63 6.76
CA ALA A 90 -1.80 9.79 8.04
C ALA A 90 -1.38 11.11 8.70
N PHE A 91 -2.35 11.79 9.29
CA PHE A 91 -2.21 13.03 10.02
C PHE A 91 -2.71 12.86 11.45
N HIS A 92 -2.12 13.61 12.37
CA HIS A 92 -2.58 13.71 13.74
C HIS A 92 -2.32 15.11 14.28
N ILE A 93 -3.13 15.58 15.22
CA ILE A 93 -2.80 16.80 15.98
C ILE A 93 -1.45 16.57 16.68
N ALA A 94 -0.55 17.55 16.62
CA ALA A 94 0.69 17.49 17.40
C ALA A 94 0.37 17.32 18.89
N ASP A 95 1.23 16.66 19.68
CA ASP A 95 0.98 16.42 21.11
C ASP A 95 0.93 17.76 21.88
N GLU A 96 -0.24 18.39 21.92
CA GLU A 96 -0.50 19.69 22.55
C GLU A 96 -1.65 19.59 23.57
N GLY A 97 -1.62 18.54 24.41
CA GLY A 97 -2.58 18.36 25.51
C GLY A 97 -3.73 17.40 25.20
N GLU A 98 -4.75 17.40 26.06
CA GLU A 98 -5.89 16.48 25.95
C GLU A 98 -6.77 16.88 24.77
N ALA A 99 -6.84 16.02 23.75
CA ALA A 99 -7.68 16.23 22.58
C ALA A 99 -9.16 16.38 23.00
N ASP A 100 -9.86 17.39 22.47
CA ASP A 100 -11.31 17.46 22.64
C ASP A 100 -11.92 16.26 21.89
N PRO A 101 -12.66 15.36 22.57
CA PRO A 101 -13.27 14.19 21.91
C PRO A 101 -14.35 14.56 20.88
N ARG A 102 -14.70 15.84 20.75
CA ARG A 102 -15.61 16.36 19.71
C ARG A 102 -14.87 16.83 18.46
N GLU A 103 -13.55 16.93 18.50
CA GLU A 103 -12.71 17.35 17.38
C GLU A 103 -12.08 16.14 16.68
N ILE A 104 -11.75 16.30 15.40
CA ILE A 104 -11.03 15.28 14.64
C ILE A 104 -9.56 15.36 15.08
N ASP A 105 -9.06 14.32 15.73
CA ASP A 105 -7.68 14.22 16.20
C ASP A 105 -6.74 13.53 15.20
N GLY A 106 -7.30 12.73 14.27
CA GLY A 106 -6.55 12.00 13.26
C GLY A 106 -7.28 11.83 11.93
N ILE A 107 -6.49 11.80 10.86
CA ILE A 107 -6.96 11.50 9.51
C ILE A 107 -6.05 10.41 8.93
N TYR A 108 -6.62 9.30 8.48
CA TYR A 108 -5.90 8.24 7.79
C TYR A 108 -6.48 8.06 6.38
N ILE A 109 -5.62 8.15 5.38
CA ILE A 109 -6.00 8.05 3.97
C ILE A 109 -5.18 6.94 3.33
N SER A 110 -5.87 6.07 2.58
CA SER A 110 -5.30 4.97 1.83
C SER A 110 -5.89 5.00 0.42
N VAL A 111 -5.04 5.16 -0.60
CA VAL A 111 -5.46 5.25 -2.00
C VAL A 111 -4.97 4.02 -2.75
N HIS A 112 -5.91 3.29 -3.34
CA HIS A 112 -5.67 2.01 -3.98
C HIS A 112 -5.72 2.17 -5.49
N GLN A 113 -4.72 1.62 -6.19
CA GLN A 113 -4.67 1.66 -7.65
C GLN A 113 -5.07 0.30 -8.23
N PHE A 114 -5.96 0.33 -9.22
CA PHE A 114 -6.46 -0.85 -9.94
C PHE A 114 -6.30 -0.71 -11.45
N GLY A 115 -6.39 -1.83 -12.16
CA GLY A 115 -6.19 -1.91 -13.61
C GLY A 115 -7.28 -1.26 -14.46
N SER A 116 -8.42 -0.88 -13.86
CA SER A 116 -9.44 -0.10 -14.56
C SER A 116 -10.28 0.75 -13.59
N PRO A 117 -10.87 1.86 -14.05
CA PRO A 117 -11.83 2.63 -13.25
C PRO A 117 -13.03 1.81 -12.78
N ALA A 118 -13.50 0.86 -13.60
CA ALA A 118 -14.61 -0.01 -13.22
C ALA A 118 -14.23 -0.89 -12.02
N PHE A 119 -13.05 -1.49 -12.03
CA PHE A 119 -12.58 -2.30 -10.90
C PHE A 119 -12.23 -1.48 -9.66
N ALA A 120 -11.78 -0.23 -9.82
CA ALA A 120 -11.63 0.68 -8.69
C ALA A 120 -12.99 0.98 -8.04
N ALA A 121 -14.06 1.12 -8.82
CA ALA A 121 -15.42 1.31 -8.29
C ALA A 121 -15.92 0.05 -7.56
N GLU A 122 -15.76 -1.15 -8.15
CA GLU A 122 -16.12 -2.41 -7.50
C GLU A 122 -15.36 -2.63 -6.18
N ALA A 123 -14.06 -2.28 -6.15
CA ALA A 123 -13.25 -2.37 -4.94
C ALA A 123 -13.67 -1.38 -3.85
N LEU A 124 -14.14 -0.19 -4.24
CA LEU A 124 -14.71 0.77 -3.30
C LEU A 124 -15.98 0.22 -2.66
N ASP A 125 -16.92 -0.29 -3.46
CA ASP A 125 -18.17 -0.87 -2.98
C ASP A 125 -17.90 -2.05 -2.02
N TYR A 126 -16.99 -2.96 -2.40
CA TYR A 126 -16.55 -4.06 -1.54
C TYR A 126 -15.97 -3.59 -0.21
N SER A 127 -15.16 -2.54 -0.22
CA SER A 127 -14.51 -2.02 1.00
C SER A 127 -15.51 -1.34 1.94
N VAL A 128 -16.53 -0.68 1.39
CA VAL A 128 -17.61 -0.08 2.18
C VAL A 128 -18.48 -1.15 2.80
N ASP A 129 -18.87 -2.17 2.04
CA ASP A 129 -19.67 -3.28 2.55
C ASP A 129 -18.96 -4.02 3.69
N GLU A 130 -17.66 -4.29 3.57
CA GLU A 130 -16.86 -4.88 4.66
C GLU A 130 -16.85 -4.02 5.93
N HIS A 131 -16.79 -2.70 5.80
CA HIS A 131 -16.79 -1.80 6.96
C HIS A 131 -18.18 -1.70 7.61
N LEU A 132 -19.26 -1.82 6.84
CA LEU A 132 -20.64 -1.84 7.36
C LEU A 132 -21.00 -3.17 8.06
N LEU A 133 -20.19 -4.21 7.88
CA LEU A 133 -20.32 -5.49 8.57
C LEU A 133 -19.66 -5.50 9.95
N ASP A 134 -19.02 -4.41 10.39
CA ASP A 134 -18.56 -4.23 11.77
C ASP A 134 -19.61 -3.46 12.60
N PRO A 135 -20.46 -4.15 13.40
CA PRO A 135 -21.48 -3.50 14.23
C PRO A 135 -20.91 -2.79 15.47
N ALA A 136 -19.59 -2.61 15.59
CA ALA A 136 -18.96 -1.99 16.75
C ALA A 136 -18.83 -0.46 16.69
N VAL A 137 -19.41 0.20 15.68
CA VAL A 137 -19.47 1.67 15.61
C VAL A 137 -20.89 2.16 15.96
N GLU A 138 -21.24 2.11 17.26
CA GLU A 138 -22.29 2.94 17.89
C GLU A 138 -21.72 3.65 19.13
#